data_AF-A0A348XIQ4-F1
#
_entry.id   AF-A0A348XIQ4-F1
#
_cell.length_a   1.000
_cell.length_b   1.000
_cell.length_c   1.000
_cell.angle_alpha   90.00
_cell.angle_beta   90.00
_cell.angle_gamma   90.00
#
_symmetry.space_group_name_H-M   'P 1'
#
loop_
_entity.id
_entity.type
_entity.pdbx_description
1 polymer ?
#
loop_
_entity_poly.entity_id
_entity_poly.type
_entity_poly.pdbx_seq_one_letter_code
_entity_poly.pdbx_strand_id
1 'polypeptide(L)'
;MLPDAEPPRKLENLERSAPKDKAVGTKAVTNSLKHVNHQAGPTRGAQALYRMNQKGGFDCPSCAWPDPDGERSRFEFCENGAKAIATETTKKRIGPEFFAEHSVAELAEQTDFWLNDAGRIATPMVLEKDGTHYQPISWDDAVALIAEELNATESPDEGIFYTSGRASNEAAFLYQLFVRQYGTNNLPDCSNMCHESSGAALKQTVGIGKGTVTLEDIETTDCLLVIGQNPGTNHPRMLTSLEQTVLNGGKIVSVNPLL
;
A
#
# COMPACT_ATOMS: atom_id res chain seq x y z
N MET A 1 -11.74 11.67 26.84
CA MET A 1 -10.40 11.18 26.48
C MET A 1 -10.56 10.59 25.09
N LEU A 2 -9.83 11.09 24.09
CA LEU A 2 -9.85 10.48 22.77
C LEU A 2 -9.26 9.06 22.90
N PRO A 3 -9.78 8.06 22.16
CA PRO A 3 -9.20 6.72 22.13
C PRO A 3 -7.75 6.74 21.65
N ASP A 4 -7.07 5.59 21.74
CA ASP A 4 -5.73 5.42 21.19
C ASP A 4 -5.70 5.81 19.70
N ALA A 5 -4.57 6.34 19.24
CA ALA A 5 -4.37 6.69 17.84
C ALA A 5 -4.32 5.45 16.95
N GLU A 6 -3.99 4.29 17.54
CA GLU A 6 -4.08 3.01 16.84
C GLU A 6 -5.49 2.40 16.91
N PRO A 7 -6.03 1.92 15.77
CA PRO A 7 -7.25 1.14 15.75
C PRO A 7 -7.17 -0.07 16.71
N PRO A 8 -8.27 -0.45 17.37
CA PRO A 8 -8.26 -1.55 18.33
C PRO A 8 -7.85 -2.86 17.65
N ARG A 9 -6.75 -3.44 18.13
CA ARG A 9 -6.29 -4.77 17.71
C ARG A 9 -7.14 -5.85 18.35
N LYS A 10 -8.10 -6.40 17.61
CA LYS A 10 -8.80 -7.62 18.00
C LYS A 10 -8.02 -8.83 17.49
N LEU A 11 -7.33 -9.52 18.40
CA LEU A 11 -6.76 -10.82 18.09
C LEU A 11 -7.91 -11.81 17.90
N GLU A 12 -8.06 -12.30 16.68
CA GLU A 12 -8.96 -13.41 16.40
C GLU A 12 -8.48 -14.69 17.12
N ASN A 13 -9.34 -15.70 17.20
CA ASN A 13 -8.97 -17.03 17.73
C ASN A 13 -8.02 -17.75 16.75
N LEU A 14 -6.79 -17.26 16.64
CA LEU A 14 -5.77 -17.79 15.76
C LEU A 14 -5.23 -19.11 16.31
N GLU A 15 -5.50 -20.19 15.60
CA GLU A 15 -4.97 -21.52 15.92
C GLU A 15 -3.74 -21.84 15.06
N ARG A 16 -2.72 -22.43 15.68
CA ARG A 16 -1.59 -23.00 14.93
C ARG A 16 -2.07 -24.26 14.23
N SER A 17 -1.85 -24.32 12.93
CA SER A 17 -2.13 -25.52 12.12
C SER A 17 -0.87 -25.95 11.39
N ALA A 18 -0.87 -27.20 10.89
CA ALA A 18 0.20 -27.67 10.04
C ALA A 18 0.34 -26.75 8.80
N PRO A 19 1.58 -26.52 8.31
CA PRO A 19 1.82 -25.78 7.07
C PRO A 19 0.96 -26.31 5.92
N LYS A 20 0.50 -25.41 5.05
CA LYS A 20 -0.29 -25.80 3.87
C LYS A 20 0.65 -26.29 2.76
N ASP A 21 0.27 -27.36 2.08
CA ASP A 21 1.01 -27.89 0.93
C ASP A 21 0.82 -27.08 -0.36
N LYS A 22 -0.05 -26.06 -0.34
CA LYS A 22 -0.38 -25.22 -1.49
C LYS A 22 -0.41 -23.75 -1.09
N ALA A 23 0.36 -22.93 -1.81
CA ALA A 23 0.39 -21.48 -1.63
C ALA A 23 -0.77 -20.77 -2.34
N VAL A 24 -1.34 -21.39 -3.38
CA VAL A 24 -2.44 -20.83 -4.19
C VAL A 24 -3.55 -21.89 -4.35
N GLY A 25 -4.80 -21.45 -4.44
CA GLY A 25 -5.92 -22.37 -4.67
C GLY A 25 -7.28 -21.70 -4.79
N THR A 26 -8.32 -22.53 -4.91
CA THR A 26 -9.71 -22.10 -5.11
C THR A 26 -10.21 -21.14 -4.03
N LYS A 27 -9.73 -21.27 -2.79
CA LYS A 27 -10.03 -20.35 -1.69
C LYS A 27 -9.55 -18.93 -1.98
N ALA A 28 -8.31 -18.76 -2.43
CA ALA A 28 -7.73 -17.46 -2.76
C ALA A 28 -8.49 -16.78 -3.91
N VAL A 29 -8.82 -17.54 -4.96
CA VAL A 29 -9.63 -17.05 -6.09
C VAL A 29 -11.02 -16.63 -5.64
N THR A 30 -11.70 -17.48 -4.87
CA THR A 30 -13.06 -17.20 -4.37
C THR A 30 -13.07 -15.97 -3.47
N ASN A 31 -12.09 -15.82 -2.58
CA ASN A 31 -11.97 -14.67 -1.69
C ASN A 31 -11.69 -13.38 -2.46
N SER A 32 -10.78 -13.44 -3.45
CA SER A 32 -10.47 -12.30 -4.33
C SER A 32 -11.73 -11.84 -5.06
N LEU A 33 -12.47 -12.75 -5.69
CA LEU A 33 -13.72 -12.43 -6.40
C LEU A 33 -14.80 -11.86 -5.48
N LYS A 34 -14.96 -12.42 -4.27
CA LYS A 34 -15.88 -11.87 -3.26
C LYS A 34 -15.53 -10.43 -2.92
N HIS A 35 -14.25 -10.14 -2.67
CA HIS A 35 -13.81 -8.79 -2.29
C HIS A 35 -13.95 -7.79 -3.44
N VAL A 36 -13.57 -8.20 -4.65
CA VAL A 36 -13.73 -7.40 -5.87
C VAL A 36 -15.19 -7.08 -6.14
N ASN A 37 -16.08 -8.06 -6.00
CA ASN A 37 -17.50 -7.84 -6.18
C ASN A 37 -18.10 -6.94 -5.09
N HIS A 38 -17.68 -7.12 -3.83
CA HIS A 38 -18.12 -6.33 -2.68
C HIS A 38 -17.74 -4.84 -2.79
N GLN A 39 -16.51 -4.54 -3.23
CA GLN A 39 -16.03 -3.16 -3.34
C GLN A 39 -16.37 -2.53 -4.69
N ALA A 40 -15.89 -3.12 -5.78
CA ALA A 40 -15.91 -2.52 -7.11
C ALA A 40 -17.10 -2.97 -7.98
N GLY A 41 -17.70 -4.10 -7.63
CA GLY A 41 -18.67 -4.80 -8.46
C GLY A 41 -18.03 -5.49 -9.67
N PRO A 42 -18.81 -6.30 -10.42
CA PRO A 42 -18.27 -7.27 -11.36
C PRO A 42 -17.62 -6.61 -12.59
N THR A 43 -18.20 -5.52 -13.10
CA THR A 43 -17.73 -4.88 -14.33
C THR A 43 -16.45 -4.06 -14.11
N ARG A 44 -16.50 -3.11 -13.18
CA ARG A 44 -15.37 -2.23 -12.84
C ARG A 44 -14.21 -3.02 -12.28
N GLY A 45 -14.49 -3.98 -11.39
CA GLY A 45 -13.49 -4.87 -10.83
C GLY A 45 -12.78 -5.70 -11.90
N ALA A 46 -13.52 -6.35 -12.80
CA ALA A 46 -12.91 -7.13 -13.88
C ALA A 46 -12.06 -6.27 -14.82
N GLN A 47 -12.54 -5.07 -15.19
CA GLN A 47 -11.78 -4.15 -16.02
C GLN A 47 -10.46 -3.71 -15.36
N ALA A 48 -10.50 -3.42 -14.05
CA ALA A 48 -9.33 -3.02 -13.29
C ALA A 48 -8.31 -4.16 -13.18
N LEU A 49 -8.76 -5.37 -12.82
CA LEU A 49 -7.92 -6.56 -12.76
C LEU A 49 -7.28 -6.89 -14.12
N TYR A 50 -8.02 -6.73 -15.21
CA TYR A 50 -7.52 -7.01 -16.56
C TYR A 50 -6.41 -6.05 -17.01
N ARG A 51 -6.38 -4.82 -16.49
CA ARG A 51 -5.37 -3.81 -16.83
C ARG A 51 -4.20 -3.76 -15.85
N MET A 52 -4.37 -4.31 -14.65
CA MET A 52 -3.33 -4.28 -13.63
C MET A 52 -2.10 -5.09 -14.08
N ASN A 53 -0.93 -4.49 -13.91
CA ASN A 53 0.38 -5.06 -14.25
C ASN A 53 0.53 -5.47 -15.73
N GLN A 54 -0.27 -4.88 -16.63
CA GLN A 54 -0.19 -5.13 -18.07
C GLN A 54 0.51 -3.97 -18.79
N LYS A 55 1.11 -4.23 -19.97
CA LYS A 55 1.66 -3.18 -20.84
C LYS A 55 0.55 -2.20 -21.23
N GLY A 56 0.79 -0.90 -21.01
CA GLY A 56 -0.23 0.16 -21.22
C GLY A 56 -1.35 0.16 -20.17
N GLY A 57 -1.21 -0.63 -19.12
CA GLY A 57 -2.07 -0.67 -17.95
C GLY A 57 -1.58 0.23 -16.82
N PHE A 58 -1.69 -0.26 -15.59
CA PHE A 58 -1.19 0.41 -14.39
C PHE A 58 -0.60 -0.61 -13.41
N ASP A 59 0.34 -0.17 -12.59
CA ASP A 59 1.00 -1.03 -11.61
C ASP A 59 0.11 -1.28 -10.40
N CYS A 60 0.20 -2.48 -9.84
CA CYS A 60 -0.53 -2.85 -8.64
C CYS A 60 -0.16 -1.95 -7.46
N PRO A 61 -1.12 -1.29 -6.79
CA PRO A 61 -0.83 -0.36 -5.70
C PRO A 61 -0.48 -1.07 -4.38
N SER A 62 -0.45 -2.41 -4.35
CA SER A 62 -0.31 -3.19 -3.12
C SER A 62 1.12 -3.66 -2.81
N CYS A 63 1.97 -3.81 -3.83
CA CYS A 63 3.32 -4.38 -3.64
C CYS A 63 4.29 -3.82 -4.69
N ALA A 64 5.58 -3.85 -4.37
CA ALA A 64 6.65 -3.33 -5.23
C ALA A 64 7.30 -4.40 -6.13
N TRP A 65 6.66 -5.56 -6.31
CA TRP A 65 7.22 -6.62 -7.16
C TRP A 65 7.18 -6.20 -8.64
N PRO A 66 8.31 -6.27 -9.37
CA PRO A 66 8.37 -5.81 -10.75
C PRO A 66 7.50 -6.66 -11.67
N ASP A 67 7.10 -6.04 -12.78
CA ASP A 67 6.44 -6.76 -13.87
C ASP A 67 7.46 -7.32 -14.86
N PRO A 68 7.22 -8.51 -15.44
CA PRO A 68 8.08 -9.04 -16.50
C PRO A 68 8.15 -8.11 -17.72
N ASP A 69 9.35 -7.92 -18.28
CA ASP A 69 9.55 -7.14 -19.52
C ASP A 69 9.06 -7.89 -20.77
N GLY A 70 9.17 -9.22 -20.74
CA GLY A 70 8.78 -10.13 -21.82
C GLY A 70 7.27 -10.43 -21.85
N GLU A 71 6.94 -11.73 -21.85
CA GLU A 71 5.57 -12.19 -21.75
C GLU A 71 5.03 -11.97 -20.34
N ARG A 72 3.81 -11.43 -20.25
CA ARG A 72 3.10 -11.22 -18.99
C ARG A 72 1.89 -12.15 -18.95
N SER A 73 1.67 -12.80 -17.81
CA SER A 73 0.42 -13.53 -17.58
C SER A 73 -0.79 -12.60 -17.78
N ARG A 74 -1.90 -13.17 -18.25
CA ARG A 74 -3.18 -12.45 -18.27
C ARG A 74 -3.68 -12.12 -16.86
N PHE A 75 -3.11 -12.77 -15.84
CA PHE A 75 -3.40 -12.60 -14.42
C PHE A 75 -2.11 -12.29 -13.66
N GLU A 76 -1.39 -11.24 -14.05
CA GLU A 76 -0.18 -10.75 -13.36
C GLU A 76 -0.48 -10.14 -11.98
N PHE A 77 -1.24 -10.81 -11.11
CA PHE A 77 -1.57 -10.29 -9.78
C PHE A 77 -1.85 -11.41 -8.78
N CYS A 78 -1.64 -11.10 -7.50
CA CYS A 78 -1.96 -11.98 -6.38
C CYS A 78 -3.29 -11.59 -5.70
N GLU A 79 -3.72 -12.37 -4.72
CA GLU A 79 -4.92 -12.07 -3.91
C GLU A 79 -4.84 -10.69 -3.24
N ASN A 80 -3.68 -10.32 -2.70
CA ASN A 80 -3.48 -9.00 -2.08
C ASN A 80 -3.61 -7.86 -3.10
N GLY A 81 -3.06 -8.05 -4.30
CA GLY A 81 -3.21 -7.09 -5.39
C GLY A 81 -4.66 -6.94 -5.82
N ALA A 82 -5.39 -8.06 -5.92
CA ALA A 82 -6.82 -8.06 -6.24
C ALA A 82 -7.67 -7.35 -5.17
N LYS A 83 -7.36 -7.54 -3.88
CA LYS A 83 -8.03 -6.84 -2.78
C LYS A 83 -7.74 -5.35 -2.78
N ALA A 84 -6.47 -4.97 -2.97
CA ALA A 84 -6.08 -3.57 -3.01
C ALA A 84 -6.79 -2.84 -4.15
N ILE A 85 -6.75 -3.38 -5.37
CA ILE A 85 -7.42 -2.73 -6.50
C ILE A 85 -8.94 -2.70 -6.33
N ALA A 86 -9.54 -3.70 -5.67
CA ALA A 86 -10.95 -3.69 -5.33
C ALA A 86 -11.30 -2.48 -4.44
N THR A 87 -10.53 -2.24 -3.39
CA THR A 87 -10.67 -1.05 -2.52
C THR A 87 -10.43 0.24 -3.30
N GLU A 88 -9.37 0.33 -4.11
CA GLU A 88 -9.07 1.51 -4.94
C GLU A 88 -10.14 1.79 -6.01
N THR A 89 -10.95 0.79 -6.37
CA THR A 89 -12.04 0.91 -7.34
C THR A 89 -13.42 0.82 -6.68
N THR A 90 -13.49 0.97 -5.35
CA THR A 90 -14.75 0.87 -4.62
C THR A 90 -15.80 1.84 -5.16
N LYS A 91 -17.04 1.36 -5.22
CA LYS A 91 -18.21 2.19 -5.55
C LYS A 91 -18.82 2.84 -4.32
N LYS A 92 -18.49 2.36 -3.12
CA LYS A 92 -18.96 2.92 -1.86
C LYS A 92 -18.37 4.30 -1.63
N ARG A 93 -19.21 5.22 -1.18
CA ARG A 93 -18.81 6.57 -0.82
C ARG A 93 -19.51 6.94 0.48
N ILE A 94 -18.80 7.67 1.33
CA ILE A 94 -19.35 8.27 2.54
C ILE A 94 -19.31 9.79 2.39
N GLY A 95 -20.43 10.44 2.71
CA GLY A 95 -20.59 11.88 2.69
C GLY A 95 -20.72 12.48 4.09
N PRO A 96 -21.05 13.78 4.18
CA PRO A 96 -21.19 14.49 5.44
C PRO A 96 -22.17 13.84 6.41
N GLU A 97 -23.21 13.16 5.90
CA GLU A 97 -24.19 12.44 6.70
C GLU A 97 -23.57 11.33 7.57
N PHE A 98 -22.57 10.62 7.06
CA PHE A 98 -21.85 9.58 7.81
C PHE A 98 -21.07 10.19 8.98
N PHE A 99 -20.43 11.33 8.73
CA PHE A 99 -19.63 12.03 9.74
C PHE A 99 -20.46 12.83 10.73
N ALA A 100 -21.72 13.14 10.39
CA ALA A 100 -22.69 13.70 11.32
C ALA A 100 -23.27 12.62 12.26
N GLU A 101 -23.34 11.36 11.80
CA GLU A 101 -23.79 10.22 12.60
C GLU A 101 -22.69 9.66 13.51
N HIS A 102 -21.44 9.66 13.05
CA HIS A 102 -20.31 9.07 13.76
C HIS A 102 -19.34 10.12 14.28
N SER A 103 -19.20 10.18 15.60
CA SER A 103 -18.17 11.00 16.26
C SER A 103 -16.77 10.45 16.02
N VAL A 104 -15.76 11.30 16.16
CA VAL A 104 -14.34 10.91 16.07
C VAL A 104 -14.00 9.83 17.10
N ALA A 105 -14.58 9.90 18.29
CA ALA A 105 -14.38 8.89 19.33
C ALA A 105 -14.94 7.51 18.91
N GLU A 106 -16.15 7.47 18.35
CA GLU A 106 -16.74 6.22 17.86
C GLU A 106 -15.96 5.63 16.68
N LEU A 107 -15.49 6.48 15.76
CA LEU A 107 -14.67 6.05 14.61
C LEU A 107 -13.35 5.44 15.07
N ALA A 108 -12.69 6.00 16.09
CA ALA A 108 -11.45 5.48 16.62
C ALA A 108 -11.60 4.12 17.34
N GLU A 109 -12.81 3.73 17.72
CA GLU A 109 -13.11 2.39 18.26
C GLU A 109 -13.39 1.34 17.17
N GLN A 110 -13.42 1.73 15.89
CA GLN A 110 -13.66 0.82 14.77
C GLN A 110 -12.36 0.20 14.25
N THR A 111 -12.46 -0.99 13.67
CA THR A 111 -11.30 -1.66 13.06
C THR A 111 -10.95 -1.03 11.71
N ASP A 112 -9.69 -1.16 11.28
CA ASP A 112 -9.25 -0.74 9.94
C ASP A 112 -10.14 -1.30 8.82
N PHE A 113 -10.56 -2.56 8.98
CA PHE A 113 -11.45 -3.20 8.02
C PHE A 113 -12.79 -2.49 7.94
N TRP A 114 -13.39 -2.14 9.07
CA TRP A 114 -14.67 -1.43 9.11
C TRP A 114 -14.54 -0.03 8.51
N LEU A 115 -13.51 0.72 8.91
CA LEU A 115 -13.26 2.08 8.40
C LEU A 115 -13.05 2.08 6.89
N ASN A 116 -12.25 1.15 6.38
CA ASN A 116 -12.03 1.00 4.94
C ASN A 116 -13.30 0.54 4.19
N ASP A 117 -14.13 -0.30 4.81
CA ASP A 117 -15.35 -0.82 4.18
C ASP A 117 -16.53 0.16 4.19
N ALA A 118 -16.49 1.19 5.05
CA ALA A 118 -17.49 2.25 5.09
C ALA A 118 -17.60 2.95 3.72
N GLY A 119 -16.46 3.25 3.10
CA GLY A 119 -16.38 3.74 1.72
C GLY A 119 -15.42 4.91 1.55
N ARG A 120 -15.32 5.39 0.30
CA ARG A 120 -14.45 6.53 -0.03
C ARG A 120 -15.04 7.84 0.48
N ILE A 121 -14.24 8.62 1.20
CA ILE A 121 -14.57 10.00 1.55
C ILE A 121 -14.66 10.83 0.25
N ALA A 122 -15.83 11.41 -0.01
CA ALA A 122 -16.12 12.09 -1.27
C ALA A 122 -16.16 13.61 -1.17
N THR A 123 -16.14 14.15 0.04
CA THR A 123 -16.22 15.59 0.35
C THR A 123 -15.09 15.95 1.32
N PRO A 124 -14.38 17.07 1.16
CA PRO A 124 -13.46 17.54 2.18
C PRO A 124 -14.17 17.75 3.52
N MET A 125 -13.50 17.36 4.59
CA MET A 125 -14.04 17.42 5.94
C MET A 125 -13.03 18.11 6.85
N VAL A 126 -13.51 18.88 7.82
CA VAL A 126 -12.70 19.55 8.84
C VAL A 126 -13.18 19.15 10.22
N LEU A 127 -12.25 18.96 11.15
CA LEU A 127 -12.57 18.84 12.57
C LEU A 127 -12.17 20.14 13.25
N GLU A 128 -13.17 20.92 13.65
CA GLU A 128 -12.95 22.15 14.40
C GLU A 128 -12.31 21.85 15.76
N LYS A 129 -11.60 22.85 16.30
CA LYS A 129 -11.05 22.77 17.65
C LYS A 129 -12.17 22.44 18.64
N ASP A 130 -11.91 21.46 19.52
CA ASP A 130 -12.85 20.92 20.50
C ASP A 130 -14.12 20.28 19.90
N GLY A 131 -14.16 20.09 18.57
CA GLY A 131 -15.22 19.40 17.86
C GLY A 131 -15.22 17.89 18.11
N THR A 132 -16.42 17.29 18.08
CA THR A 132 -16.60 15.83 18.25
C THR A 132 -16.90 15.10 16.94
N HIS A 133 -17.32 15.84 15.91
CA HIS A 133 -17.72 15.33 14.60
C HIS A 133 -17.08 16.17 13.50
N TYR A 134 -16.71 15.52 12.41
CA TYR A 134 -16.23 16.23 11.22
C TYR A 134 -17.36 17.01 10.56
N GLN A 135 -17.05 18.23 10.10
CA GLN A 135 -17.96 19.10 9.36
C GLN A 135 -17.51 19.19 7.89
N PRO A 136 -18.46 19.27 6.94
CA PRO A 136 -18.10 19.46 5.54
C PRO A 136 -17.46 20.83 5.33
N ILE A 137 -16.42 20.88 4.50
CA ILE A 137 -15.75 22.12 4.08
C ILE A 137 -15.60 22.10 2.56
N SER A 138 -15.59 23.29 1.93
CA SER A 138 -15.35 23.37 0.48
C SER A 138 -13.88 23.07 0.16
N TRP A 139 -13.58 22.72 -1.10
CA TRP A 139 -12.19 22.54 -1.51
C TRP A 139 -11.37 23.83 -1.39
N ASP A 140 -11.95 24.97 -1.74
CA ASP A 140 -11.27 26.27 -1.67
C ASP A 140 -10.98 26.64 -0.21
N ASP A 141 -11.95 26.46 0.69
CA ASP A 141 -11.77 26.74 2.12
C ASP A 141 -10.79 25.76 2.78
N ALA A 142 -10.79 24.49 2.36
CA ALA A 142 -9.82 23.51 2.87
C ALA A 142 -8.38 23.86 2.48
N VAL A 143 -8.16 24.28 1.23
CA VAL A 143 -6.85 24.73 0.76
C VAL A 143 -6.44 26.03 1.46
N ALA A 144 -7.38 26.97 1.64
CA ALA A 144 -7.15 28.22 2.36
C ALA A 144 -6.77 27.98 3.82
N LEU A 145 -7.49 27.09 4.52
CA LEU A 145 -7.20 26.70 5.90
C LEU A 145 -5.79 26.12 6.04
N ILE A 146 -5.41 25.17 5.18
CA ILE A 146 -4.05 24.59 5.18
C ILE A 146 -3.00 25.69 4.94
N ALA A 147 -3.25 26.61 4.00
CA ALA A 147 -2.33 27.70 3.71
C ALA A 147 -2.21 28.69 4.89
N GLU A 148 -3.31 28.99 5.59
CA GLU A 148 -3.31 29.85 6.77
C GLU A 148 -2.45 29.24 7.88
N GLU A 149 -2.69 27.97 8.23
CA GLU A 149 -1.93 27.26 9.28
C GLU A 149 -0.43 27.16 8.95
N LEU A 150 -0.08 26.85 7.71
CA LEU A 150 1.33 26.81 7.29
C LEU A 150 1.99 28.19 7.38
N ASN A 151 1.32 29.26 6.91
CA ASN A 151 1.88 30.62 6.98
C ASN A 151 1.93 31.19 8.41
N ALA A 152 1.18 30.60 9.35
CA ALA A 152 1.19 31.01 10.75
C ALA A 152 2.37 30.41 11.55
N THR A 153 3.09 29.41 11.00
CA THR A 153 4.27 28.82 11.66
C THR A 153 5.41 29.83 11.79
N GLU A 154 6.20 29.74 12.86
CA GLU A 154 7.35 30.63 13.06
C GLU A 154 8.53 30.26 12.12
N SER A 155 8.58 29.00 11.69
CA SER A 155 9.58 28.46 10.79
C SER A 155 8.99 27.34 9.91
N PRO A 156 9.34 27.26 8.61
CA PRO A 156 8.95 26.14 7.76
C PRO A 156 9.35 24.76 8.31
N ASP A 157 10.40 24.69 9.12
CA ASP A 157 10.90 23.45 9.73
C ASP A 157 10.01 22.90 10.87
N GLU A 158 8.96 23.63 11.27
CA GLU A 158 7.93 23.09 12.17
C GLU A 158 6.98 22.12 11.44
N GLY A 159 6.95 22.17 10.10
CA GLY A 159 6.16 21.26 9.28
C GLY A 159 6.86 19.94 9.00
N ILE A 160 6.08 18.86 8.92
CA ILE A 160 6.52 17.54 8.43
C ILE A 160 5.58 17.10 7.30
N PHE A 161 6.15 16.77 6.15
CA PHE A 161 5.41 16.48 4.93
C PHE A 161 5.67 15.05 4.47
N TYR A 162 4.84 14.11 4.93
CA TYR A 162 5.02 12.69 4.61
C TYR A 162 4.54 12.35 3.19
N THR A 163 5.38 11.69 2.40
CA THR A 163 5.02 11.22 1.04
C THR A 163 4.72 9.72 1.04
N SER A 164 3.54 9.34 0.51
CA SER A 164 3.14 7.94 0.35
C SER A 164 3.83 7.30 -0.86
N GLY A 165 4.37 6.08 -0.69
CA GLY A 165 4.89 5.27 -1.82
C GLY A 165 3.82 4.77 -2.78
N ARG A 166 2.53 5.02 -2.51
CA ARG A 166 1.44 4.80 -3.47
C ARG A 166 1.21 6.01 -4.39
N ALA A 167 1.78 7.18 -4.08
CA ALA A 167 1.70 8.32 -4.96
C ALA A 167 2.48 8.05 -6.25
N SER A 168 2.02 8.61 -7.37
CA SER A 168 2.78 8.53 -8.62
C SER A 168 4.08 9.35 -8.51
N ASN A 169 5.05 9.06 -9.36
CA ASN A 169 6.29 9.84 -9.41
C ASN A 169 6.03 11.32 -9.72
N GLU A 170 5.04 11.62 -10.55
CA GLU A 170 4.64 12.99 -10.89
C GLU A 170 4.02 13.71 -9.70
N ALA A 171 3.12 13.05 -8.97
CA ALA A 171 2.52 13.61 -7.76
C ALA A 171 3.58 13.84 -6.66
N ALA A 172 4.46 12.86 -6.44
CA ALA A 172 5.57 12.99 -5.51
C ALA A 172 6.55 14.12 -5.92
N PHE A 173 6.81 14.26 -7.22
CA PHE A 173 7.64 15.35 -7.74
C PHE A 173 7.03 16.73 -7.48
N LEU A 174 5.73 16.92 -7.74
CA LEU A 174 5.05 18.18 -7.46
C LEU A 174 5.00 18.47 -5.95
N TYR A 175 4.71 17.45 -5.14
CA TYR A 175 4.64 17.58 -3.69
C TYR A 175 5.98 18.01 -3.09
N GLN A 176 7.09 17.36 -3.46
CA GLN A 176 8.41 17.77 -2.96
C GLN A 176 8.82 19.18 -3.43
N LEU A 177 8.40 19.60 -4.63
CA LEU A 177 8.66 20.98 -5.09
C LEU A 177 7.92 21.97 -4.20
N PHE A 178 6.65 21.73 -3.92
CA PHE A 178 5.85 22.55 -3.02
C PHE A 178 6.52 22.68 -1.64
N VAL A 179 6.91 21.56 -1.02
CA VAL A 179 7.52 21.56 0.33
C VAL A 179 8.86 22.30 0.35
N ARG A 180 9.68 22.12 -0.68
CA ARG A 180 10.96 22.84 -0.79
C ARG A 180 10.78 24.33 -1.07
N GLN A 181 9.73 24.72 -1.79
CA GLN A 181 9.34 26.12 -1.97
C GLN A 181 8.78 26.74 -0.69
N TYR A 182 8.04 25.95 0.10
CA TYR A 182 7.59 26.36 1.43
C TYR A 182 8.76 26.65 2.38
N GLY A 183 9.89 25.98 2.18
CA GLY A 183 11.17 26.37 2.78
C GLY A 183 11.83 25.33 3.67
N THR A 184 11.33 24.07 3.66
CA THR A 184 11.89 22.98 4.46
C THR A 184 12.31 21.77 3.62
N ASN A 185 13.13 20.91 4.20
CA ASN A 185 13.44 19.56 3.68
C ASN A 185 12.85 18.45 4.55
N ASN A 186 11.97 18.77 5.51
CA ASN A 186 11.27 17.79 6.36
C ASN A 186 10.22 17.00 5.57
N LEU A 187 10.70 16.11 4.71
CA LEU A 187 9.91 15.35 3.74
C LEU A 187 10.22 13.85 3.86
N PRO A 188 9.84 13.18 4.97
CA PRO A 188 9.98 11.74 5.07
C PRO A 188 9.04 11.03 4.08
N ASP A 189 9.41 9.81 3.68
CA ASP A 189 8.59 8.94 2.86
C ASP A 189 8.50 7.53 3.46
N CYS A 190 7.60 6.71 2.93
CA CYS A 190 7.39 5.35 3.43
C CYS A 190 8.63 4.45 3.37
N SER A 191 9.56 4.73 2.45
CA SER A 191 10.80 3.97 2.29
C SER A 191 11.80 4.27 3.40
N ASN A 192 11.71 5.40 4.11
CA ASN A 192 12.56 5.66 5.27
C ASN A 192 12.37 4.59 6.36
N MET A 193 11.16 4.04 6.51
CA MET A 193 10.89 2.97 7.48
C MET A 193 11.37 1.59 7.00
N CYS A 194 11.27 1.30 5.70
CA CYS A 194 11.46 -0.05 5.16
C CYS A 194 12.81 -0.28 4.46
N HIS A 195 13.41 0.77 3.90
CA HIS A 195 14.52 0.67 2.96
C HIS A 195 15.73 1.58 3.27
N GLU A 196 15.62 2.54 4.21
CA GLU A 196 16.73 3.45 4.56
C GLU A 196 18.02 2.71 4.91
N SER A 197 17.92 1.70 5.79
CA SER A 197 19.04 0.88 6.24
C SER A 197 19.70 0.14 5.07
N SER A 198 18.90 -0.43 4.17
CA SER A 198 19.39 -1.11 2.98
C SER A 198 20.07 -0.14 2.01
N GLY A 199 19.48 1.05 1.80
CA GLY A 199 20.03 2.08 0.92
C GLY A 199 21.38 2.60 1.42
N ALA A 200 21.51 2.85 2.72
CA ALA A 200 22.76 3.27 3.35
C ALA A 200 23.87 2.22 3.19
N ALA A 201 23.56 0.95 3.50
CA ALA A 201 24.52 -0.15 3.38
C ALA A 201 24.96 -0.40 1.93
N LEU A 202 24.01 -0.48 0.99
CA LEU A 202 24.31 -0.72 -0.43
C LEU A 202 25.10 0.44 -1.06
N LYS A 203 24.79 1.68 -0.69
CA LYS A 203 25.58 2.84 -1.18
C LYS A 203 27.04 2.75 -0.72
N GLN A 204 27.31 2.28 0.49
CA GLN A 204 28.67 2.10 0.99
C GLN A 204 29.41 0.92 0.34
N THR A 205 28.71 -0.18 0.01
CA THR A 205 29.34 -1.41 -0.49
C THR A 205 29.42 -1.50 -2.00
N VAL A 206 28.38 -1.08 -2.71
CA VAL A 206 28.25 -1.20 -4.18
C VAL A 206 28.02 0.14 -4.89
N GLY A 207 27.96 1.25 -4.15
CA GLY A 207 27.85 2.61 -4.70
C GLY A 207 26.42 3.05 -5.08
N ILE A 208 25.44 2.15 -5.04
CA ILE A 208 24.05 2.41 -5.43
C ILE A 208 23.11 1.91 -4.33
N GLY A 209 22.18 2.74 -3.86
CA GLY A 209 21.21 2.41 -2.80
C GLY A 209 19.93 1.73 -3.30
N LYS A 210 19.99 0.95 -4.38
CA LYS A 210 18.83 0.33 -5.06
C LYS A 210 19.16 -1.11 -5.47
N GLY A 211 18.13 -1.86 -5.89
CA GLY A 211 18.31 -3.19 -6.46
C GLY A 211 19.27 -3.18 -7.66
N THR A 212 20.15 -4.17 -7.71
CA THR A 212 21.23 -4.28 -8.71
C THR A 212 21.02 -5.39 -9.73
N VAL A 213 19.86 -6.07 -9.67
CA VAL A 213 19.53 -7.22 -10.50
C VAL A 213 18.14 -7.03 -11.11
N THR A 214 17.90 -7.77 -12.19
CA THR A 214 16.63 -7.85 -12.92
C THR A 214 15.83 -9.08 -12.48
N LEU A 215 14.60 -9.20 -12.99
CA LEU A 215 13.79 -10.39 -12.78
C LEU A 215 14.42 -11.63 -13.43
N GLU A 216 15.02 -11.47 -14.62
CA GLU A 216 15.68 -12.56 -15.36
C GLU A 216 16.83 -13.17 -14.55
N ASP A 217 17.63 -12.34 -13.88
CA ASP A 217 18.73 -12.80 -13.02
C ASP A 217 18.26 -13.76 -11.90
N ILE A 218 17.02 -13.56 -11.40
CA ILE A 218 16.41 -14.44 -10.39
C ILE A 218 16.07 -15.80 -11.00
N GLU A 219 15.59 -15.82 -12.23
CA GLU A 219 15.11 -17.03 -12.91
C GLU A 219 16.26 -17.89 -13.44
N THR A 220 17.42 -17.30 -13.73
CA THR A 220 18.58 -17.99 -14.32
C THR A 220 19.72 -18.27 -13.35
N THR A 221 19.66 -17.83 -12.10
CA THR A 221 20.73 -18.07 -11.12
C THR A 221 20.82 -19.55 -10.71
N ASP A 222 22.06 -20.04 -10.52
CA ASP A 222 22.32 -21.37 -9.96
C ASP A 222 21.91 -21.46 -8.47
N CYS A 223 21.93 -20.33 -7.75
CA CYS A 223 21.64 -20.27 -6.32
C CYS A 223 20.97 -18.94 -5.95
N LEU A 224 19.85 -19.02 -5.24
CA LEU A 224 19.11 -17.88 -4.72
C LEU A 224 18.96 -17.97 -3.20
N LEU A 225 19.44 -16.94 -2.50
CA LEU A 225 19.34 -16.82 -1.05
C LEU A 225 18.21 -15.83 -0.71
N VAL A 226 17.16 -16.31 -0.03
CA VAL A 226 16.04 -15.50 0.45
C VAL A 226 16.19 -15.32 1.95
N ILE A 227 16.64 -14.14 2.39
CA ILE A 227 16.97 -13.86 3.79
C ILE A 227 16.06 -12.76 4.33
N GLY A 228 15.39 -13.02 5.46
CA GLY A 228 14.57 -12.00 6.13
C GLY A 228 13.31 -11.59 5.35
N GLN A 229 12.86 -12.42 4.41
CA GLN A 229 11.71 -12.15 3.56
C GLN A 229 10.78 -13.37 3.50
N ASN A 230 9.48 -13.12 3.35
CA ASN A 230 8.46 -14.15 3.15
C ASN A 230 7.74 -13.92 1.79
N PRO A 231 8.24 -14.52 0.69
CA PRO A 231 7.63 -14.35 -0.63
C PRO A 231 6.16 -14.76 -0.66
N GLY A 232 5.78 -15.82 0.07
CA GLY A 232 4.43 -16.37 0.02
C GLY A 232 3.34 -15.41 0.49
N THR A 233 3.67 -14.46 1.37
CA THR A 233 2.71 -13.48 1.90
C THR A 233 2.97 -12.07 1.37
N ASN A 234 4.24 -11.67 1.27
CA ASN A 234 4.60 -10.28 1.02
C ASN A 234 4.73 -10.00 -0.49
N HIS A 235 5.23 -10.97 -1.26
CA HIS A 235 5.39 -10.87 -2.71
C HIS A 235 4.93 -12.14 -3.43
N PRO A 236 3.65 -12.56 -3.37
CA PRO A 236 3.26 -13.87 -3.89
C PRO A 236 3.54 -14.06 -5.39
N ARG A 237 3.64 -12.97 -6.16
CA ARG A 237 4.06 -13.00 -7.58
C ARG A 237 5.50 -13.50 -7.76
N MET A 238 6.37 -13.28 -6.78
CA MET A 238 7.74 -13.79 -6.76
C MET A 238 7.78 -15.33 -6.81
N LEU A 239 6.75 -16.02 -6.31
CA LEU A 239 6.71 -17.49 -6.32
C LEU A 239 6.83 -18.08 -7.72
N THR A 240 6.35 -17.39 -8.75
CA THR A 240 6.50 -17.83 -10.15
C THR A 240 7.96 -17.79 -10.60
N SER A 241 8.70 -16.72 -10.29
CA SER A 241 10.13 -16.66 -10.62
C SER A 241 10.94 -17.66 -9.80
N LEU A 242 10.58 -17.89 -8.53
CA LEU A 242 11.19 -18.95 -7.71
C LEU A 242 10.95 -20.35 -8.31
N GLU A 243 9.75 -20.62 -8.82
CA GLU A 243 9.45 -21.86 -9.53
C GLU A 243 10.33 -22.01 -10.79
N GLN A 244 10.50 -20.95 -11.57
CA GLN A 244 11.40 -20.95 -12.73
C GLN A 244 12.85 -21.22 -12.34
N THR A 245 13.37 -20.59 -11.29
CA THR A 245 14.73 -20.87 -10.77
C THR A 245 14.93 -22.37 -10.52
N VAL A 246 13.95 -23.04 -9.88
CA VAL A 246 14.04 -24.48 -9.57
C VAL A 246 13.93 -25.33 -10.83
N LEU A 247 13.03 -25.00 -11.76
CA LEU A 247 12.87 -25.71 -13.02
C LEU A 247 14.14 -25.62 -13.89
N ASN A 248 14.85 -24.50 -13.82
CA ASN A 248 16.14 -24.29 -14.49
C ASN A 248 17.32 -24.97 -13.77
N GLY A 249 17.07 -25.68 -12.67
CA GLY A 249 18.08 -26.46 -11.92
C GLY A 249 18.72 -25.71 -10.76
N GLY A 250 18.38 -24.42 -10.58
CA GLY A 250 18.86 -23.59 -9.48
C GLY A 250 18.38 -24.07 -8.11
N LYS A 251 19.08 -23.62 -7.06
CA LYS A 251 18.78 -23.94 -5.67
C LYS A 251 18.29 -22.71 -4.92
N ILE A 252 17.25 -22.88 -4.10
CA ILE A 252 16.72 -21.82 -3.23
C ILE A 252 17.02 -22.17 -1.79
N VAL A 253 17.62 -21.23 -1.06
CA VAL A 253 17.83 -21.32 0.38
C VAL A 253 17.05 -20.19 1.05
N SER A 254 16.12 -20.54 1.93
CA SER A 254 15.34 -19.57 2.70
C SER A 254 15.84 -19.51 4.15
N VAL A 255 16.14 -18.30 4.62
CA VAL A 255 16.55 -18.01 6.00
C VAL A 255 15.50 -17.09 6.62
N ASN A 256 14.56 -17.69 7.34
CA ASN A 256 13.46 -16.99 8.00
C ASN A 256 13.31 -17.53 9.44
N PRO A 257 13.36 -16.66 10.48
CA PRO A 257 13.22 -17.10 11.87
C PRO A 257 11.79 -17.52 12.23
N LEU A 258 10.81 -17.22 11.38
CA LEU A 258 9.42 -17.64 11.51
C LEU A 258 9.22 -18.93 10.67
N LEU A 259 9.31 -20.08 11.32
CA LEU A 259 8.90 -21.39 10.80
C LEU A 259 7.67 -21.91 11.55
#